data_AF-A0A960CZE0-F1
#
_entry.id   AF-A0A960CZE0-F1
#
_cell.length_a   1.000
_cell.length_b   1.000
_cell.length_c   1.000
_cell.angle_alpha   90.00
_cell.angle_beta   90.00
_cell.angle_gamma   90.00
#
_symmetry.space_group_name_H-M   'P 1'
#
loop_
_entity.id
_entity.type
_entity.pdbx_description
1 polymer ?
#
loop_
_entity_poly.entity_id
_entity_poly.type
_entity_poly.pdbx_seq_one_letter_code
_entity_poly.pdbx_strand_id
1 'polypeptide(L)' 'LANGYTVQLSLTAESQSDFARFTAAHIGQQAAFMRGGLVVWAPNITQPIDGQTLQMSGEVAAEQAAEIARLLRDGT' A
#
# COMPACT_ATOMS: atom_id res chain seq x y z
N LEU A 1 11.43 19.35 -6.53
CA LEU A 1 11.42 18.92 -5.12
C LEU A 1 10.08 18.22 -4.90
N ALA A 2 10.08 16.89 -4.76
CA ALA A 2 8.84 16.17 -4.53
C ALA A 2 8.43 16.37 -3.07
N ASN A 3 7.53 17.33 -2.81
CA ASN A 3 6.94 17.56 -1.49
C ASN A 3 5.86 16.50 -1.18
N GLY A 4 6.14 15.23 -1.46
CA GLY A 4 5.23 14.12 -1.28
C GLY A 4 5.63 13.28 -0.08
N TYR A 5 4.68 12.96 0.78
CA TYR A 5 4.91 12.03 1.88
C TYR A 5 4.80 10.61 1.35
N THR A 6 5.67 9.73 1.84
CA THR A 6 5.66 8.31 1.49
C THR A 6 5.24 7.51 2.71
N VAL A 7 4.34 6.54 2.52
CA VAL A 7 4.00 5.57 3.55
C VAL A 7 4.69 4.25 3.22
N GLN A 8 5.44 3.74 4.19
CA GLN A 8 6.11 2.45 4.09
C GLN A 8 5.40 1.42 4.97
N LEU A 9 5.10 0.27 4.38
CA LEU A 9 4.51 -0.88 5.05
C LEU A 9 5.54 -1.99 5.11
N SER A 10 5.76 -2.55 6.30
CA SER A 10 6.52 -3.77 6.48
C SER A 10 5.57 -4.95 6.62
N LEU A 11 5.69 -5.92 5.71
CA LEU A 11 4.94 -7.16 5.74
C LEU A 11 5.65 -8.18 6.63
N THR A 12 4.87 -9.01 7.32
CA THR A 12 5.41 -10.26 7.87
C THR A 12 5.79 -11.21 6.73
N ALA A 13 6.60 -12.24 7.01
CA ALA A 13 6.98 -13.22 6.00
C ALA A 13 5.77 -13.96 5.40
N GLU A 14 4.74 -14.23 6.21
CA GLU A 14 3.48 -14.84 5.75
C GLU A 14 2.74 -13.88 4.80
N SER A 15 2.51 -12.63 5.24
CA SER A 15 1.81 -11.63 4.42
C SER A 15 2.56 -11.30 3.13
N GLN A 16 3.89 -11.32 3.14
CA GLN A 16 4.72 -11.17 1.95
C GLN A 16 4.42 -12.28 0.93
N SER A 17 4.43 -13.54 1.35
CA SER A 17 4.18 -14.69 0.47
C SER A 17 2.77 -14.64 -0.15
N ASP A 18 1.77 -14.27 0.65
CA ASP A 18 0.40 -14.14 0.20
C ASP A 18 0.23 -12.98 -0.79
N PHE A 19 0.82 -11.83 -0.48
CA PHE A 19 0.75 -10.65 -1.34
C PHE A 19 1.50 -10.87 -2.66
N ALA A 20 2.62 -11.60 -2.64
CA ALA A 20 3.34 -12.00 -3.85
C ALA A 20 2.49 -12.88 -4.77
N ARG A 21 1.80 -13.89 -4.20
CA ARG A 21 0.86 -14.74 -4.96
C ARG A 21 -0.32 -13.93 -5.51
N PHE A 22 -0.91 -13.06 -4.68
CA PHE A 22 -2.01 -12.20 -5.09
C PHE A 22 -1.61 -11.32 -6.28
N THR A 23 -0.51 -10.58 -6.17
CA THR A 23 -0.07 -9.66 -7.23
C THR A 23 0.34 -10.38 -8.51
N ALA A 24 0.99 -11.55 -8.42
CA ALA A 24 1.29 -12.37 -9.58
C ALA A 24 0.06 -12.79 -10.38
N ALA A 25 -1.06 -13.06 -9.69
CA ALA A 25 -2.32 -13.47 -10.33
C ALA A 25 -3.14 -12.31 -10.91
N HIS A 26 -2.83 -11.06 -10.55
CA HIS A 26 -3.65 -9.88 -10.86
C HIS A 26 -2.88 -8.79 -11.63
N ILE A 27 -1.83 -9.17 -12.37
CA ILE A 27 -1.10 -8.24 -13.25
C ILE A 27 -2.08 -7.57 -14.22
N GLY A 28 -1.98 -6.25 -14.34
CA GLY A 28 -2.87 -5.41 -15.15
C GLY A 28 -4.12 -4.91 -14.41
N GLN A 29 -4.34 -5.30 -13.15
CA GLN A 29 -5.46 -4.85 -12.33
C GLN A 29 -5.03 -3.85 -11.24
N GLN A 30 -6.00 -3.15 -10.64
CA GLN A 30 -5.75 -2.25 -9.51
C GLN A 30 -5.87 -2.97 -8.17
N ALA A 31 -4.89 -2.79 -7.29
CA ALA A 31 -4.93 -3.28 -5.92
C ALA A 31 -5.42 -2.18 -4.97
N ALA A 32 -6.71 -2.13 -4.67
CA ALA A 32 -7.25 -1.10 -3.78
C ALA A 32 -6.95 -1.40 -2.31
N PHE A 33 -6.28 -0.46 -1.63
CA PHE A 33 -6.16 -0.41 -0.19
C PHE A 33 -7.32 0.41 0.35
N MET A 34 -8.15 -0.23 1.18
CA MET A 34 -9.37 0.37 1.71
C MET A 34 -9.30 0.50 3.23
N ARG A 35 -9.92 1.55 3.76
CA ARG A 35 -10.23 1.66 5.18
C ARG A 35 -11.55 2.38 5.41
N GLY A 36 -12.38 1.85 6.30
CA GLY A 36 -13.69 2.43 6.60
C GLY A 36 -14.58 2.59 5.36
N GLY A 37 -14.42 1.71 4.36
CA GLY A 37 -15.12 1.80 3.07
C GLY A 37 -14.55 2.80 2.07
N LEU A 38 -13.48 3.53 2.40
CA LEU A 38 -12.81 4.49 1.51
C LEU A 38 -11.54 3.89 0.89
N VAL A 39 -11.36 4.08 -0.41
CA VAL A 39 -10.11 3.74 -1.11
C VAL A 39 -9.07 4.83 -0.81
N VAL A 40 -7.98 4.45 -0.16
CA VAL A 40 -6.88 5.37 0.19
C VAL A 40 -5.72 5.29 -0.81
N TRP A 41 -5.60 4.18 -1.54
CA TRP A 41 -4.60 3.95 -2.58
C TRP A 41 -5.04 2.81 -3.49
N ALA A 42 -4.80 2.91 -4.79
CA ALA A 42 -5.18 1.88 -5.76
C ALA A 42 -4.20 1.83 -6.95
N PRO A 43 -2.95 1.39 -6.74
CA PRO A 43 -1.96 1.28 -7.80
C PRO A 43 -2.34 0.17 -8.79
N ASN A 44 -1.89 0.34 -10.03
CA ASN A 44 -1.88 -0.76 -10.99
C ASN A 44 -0.79 -1.77 -10.62
N ILE A 45 -1.13 -3.06 -10.63
CA ILE A 45 -0.15 -4.14 -10.48
C ILE A 45 0.53 -4.34 -11.85
N THR A 46 1.80 -3.97 -11.95
CA THR A 46 2.59 -4.14 -13.19
C THR A 46 3.49 -5.37 -13.15
N GLN A 47 3.78 -5.88 -11.95
CA GLN A 47 4.61 -7.04 -11.71
C GLN A 47 4.24 -7.66 -10.35
N PRO A 48 4.62 -8.93 -10.09
CA PRO A 48 4.56 -9.50 -8.75
C PRO A 48 5.33 -8.64 -7.75
N ILE A 49 4.78 -8.51 -6.54
CA ILE A 49 5.43 -7.79 -5.44
C ILE A 49 5.87 -8.80 -4.40
N ASP A 50 7.15 -9.14 -4.41
CA ASP A 50 7.77 -10.17 -3.57
C ASP A 50 8.65 -9.61 -2.45
N GLY A 51 8.72 -8.29 -2.30
CA GLY A 51 9.43 -7.62 -1.22
C GLY A 51 8.64 -7.59 0.10
N GLN A 52 9.34 -7.62 1.23
CA GLN A 52 8.74 -7.41 2.55
C GLN A 52 8.37 -5.95 2.83
N THR A 53 8.78 -5.04 1.96
CA THR A 53 8.46 -3.62 2.06
C THR A 53 7.58 -3.20 0.91
N LEU A 54 6.44 -2.58 1.21
CA LEU A 54 5.65 -1.85 0.23
C LEU A 54 5.85 -0.35 0.45
N GLN A 55 6.10 0.35 -0.65
CA GLN A 55 6.20 1.80 -0.65
C GLN A 55 4.98 2.38 -1.36
N MET A 56 4.15 3.11 -0.61
CA MET A 56 3.04 3.89 -1.14
C MET A 56 3.54 5.30 -1.42
N SER A 57 3.80 5.60 -2.69
CA SER A 57 4.14 6.94 -3.16
C SER A 57 2.95 7.58 -3.86
N GLY A 58 2.72 8.88 -3.58
CA GLY A 58 1.66 9.67 -4.19
C GLY A 58 1.67 11.10 -3.66
N GLU A 59 0.96 12.02 -4.32
CA GLU A 59 0.64 13.36 -3.81
C GLU A 59 -0.33 13.26 -2.63
N VAL A 60 0.09 12.59 -1.58
CA VAL A 60 -0.61 12.58 -0.30
C VAL A 60 -0.17 13.85 0.42
N ALA A 61 -1.14 14.75 0.65
CA ALA A 61 -0.94 15.88 1.55
C ALA A 61 -0.42 15.36 2.91
N ALA A 62 0.37 16.19 3.61
CA ALA A 62 1.02 15.81 4.86
C ALA A 62 0.06 15.18 5.87
N GLU A 63 -1.12 15.78 5.98
CA GLU A 63 -2.21 15.40 6.86
C GLU A 63 -2.75 14.01 6.49
N GLN A 64 -2.85 13.73 5.19
CA GLN A 64 -3.39 12.46 4.70
C GLN A 64 -2.37 11.33 4.83
N ALA A 65 -1.08 11.60 4.66
CA ALA A 65 -0.04 10.62 4.96
C ALA A 65 0.04 10.30 6.46
N ALA A 66 -0.11 11.30 7.33
CA ALA A 66 -0.16 11.10 8.78
C ALA A 66 -1.39 10.26 9.18
N GLU A 67 -2.55 10.53 8.58
CA GLU A 67 -3.77 9.76 8.85
C GLU A 67 -3.65 8.33 8.32
N ILE A 68 -3.11 8.11 7.12
CA ILE A 68 -2.85 6.75 6.60
C ILE A 68 -1.90 6.00 7.53
N ALA A 69 -0.81 6.63 7.98
CA ALA A 69 0.17 6.02 8.88
C ALA A 69 -0.40 5.72 10.28
N ARG A 70 -1.26 6.59 10.82
CA ARG A 70 -1.98 6.38 12.08
C ARG A 70 -2.92 5.18 11.94
N LEU A 71 -3.76 5.21 10.93
CA LEU A 71 -4.76 4.20 10.69
C LEU A 71 -4.13 2.81 10.37
N LEU A 72 -2.93 2.77 9.78
CA LEU A 72 -2.17 1.52 9.57
C LEU A 72 -1.61 0.93 10.88
N ARG A 73 -1.29 1.79 11.87
CA ARG A 73 -0.86 1.34 13.20
C ARG A 73 -2.01 0.90 14.09
N ASP A 74 -3.14 1.58 14.02
CA ASP A 74 -4.22 1.43 15.00
C ASP A 74 -5.13 0.21 14.74
N GLY A 75 -4.99 -0.48 13.60
CA GLY A 75 -5.55 -1.82 13.37
C GLY A 75 -7.08 -1.97 13.52
N THR A 76 -7.85 -0.88 13.47
CA THR A 76 -9.31 -0.86 13.67
C THR A 76 -10.08 -0.48 12.40
#